data_AF-A0AAU1ZHW0-F1
#
_entry.id   AF-A0AAU1ZHW0-F1
#
_cell.length_a   1.000
_cell.length_b   1.000
_cell.length_c   1.000
_cell.angle_alpha   90.00
_cell.angle_beta   90.00
_cell.angle_gamma   90.00
#
_symmetry.space_group_name_H-M   'P 1'
#
loop_
_entity.id
_entity.type
_entity.pdbx_description
1 polymer ?
#
loop_
_entity_poly.entity_id
_entity_poly.type
_entity_poly.pdbx_seq_one_letter_code
_entity_poly.pdbx_strand_id
1 'polypeptide(L)'
;MDLTGGSTLARTPHAHPSGSVPADTAPSGSGRSGAADPSGAAAPGGVPEARGPADAERLAPSVRRSPAGRGAARPAVTELRLSAFAGHRGAVHALGPVTLFAGPSGSGKSTTLRAYEALARLGAGDPLDEVFPDAADCVPERARPDAQGRRGFRIGCTVDGPAGPVHLDLAVQAEPRLRIVGERLTRRGRTLLATALRDPGRTTVQAEWHTAGATPVTRAPLPDDLLGTALLPLRVAGKTPGQLEVLAAAEQLVIGVRSAFPCDPRPEGMRAPVLPGEGRLRRGCANLAEVLHRTHTDCPRRHQRLAAVAGAGCAGPVAGLGVQELPEGTVRAVLERGGRLPATPLGRLADGELRYLALALTLLTGPGVLAMDRIAEVPDAMQSLTLLADGLDRGLDGRQVRELLDLAAGIAADGHIRVAAAVGERTAGEARRTPGVTVVDLTG
;
A
#
# COMPACT_ATOMS: atom_id res chain seq x y z
N MET A 1 11.73 -18.34 57.48
CA MET A 1 10.80 -18.47 58.62
C MET A 1 9.60 -17.63 58.30
N ASP A 2 8.39 -18.10 58.04
CA ASP A 2 7.81 -19.40 57.73
C ASP A 2 6.46 -19.09 57.05
N LEU A 3 6.10 -19.91 56.05
CA LEU A 3 4.81 -20.60 55.81
C LEU A 3 3.50 -19.86 56.22
N THR A 4 2.34 -19.87 55.54
CA THR A 4 1.75 -20.58 54.40
C THR A 4 0.29 -20.08 54.26
N GLY A 5 -0.31 -20.25 53.07
CA GLY A 5 -1.78 -20.22 52.85
C GLY A 5 -2.13 -19.33 51.65
N GLY A 6 -2.55 -19.80 50.47
CA GLY A 6 -3.32 -20.98 50.13
C GLY A 6 -4.76 -20.56 49.84
N SER A 7 -5.07 -20.17 48.59
CA SER A 7 -6.47 -20.11 48.14
C SER A 7 -6.60 -20.41 46.66
N THR A 8 -7.25 -21.54 46.41
CA THR A 8 -7.63 -22.15 45.14
C THR A 8 -8.97 -21.58 44.71
N LEU A 9 -9.10 -21.04 43.49
CA LEU A 9 -10.40 -20.82 42.86
C LEU A 9 -10.44 -21.44 41.47
N ALA A 10 -11.38 -22.37 41.34
CA ALA A 10 -11.63 -23.24 40.21
C ALA A 10 -12.27 -22.50 39.03
N ARG A 11 -11.85 -22.89 37.82
CA ARG A 11 -12.45 -22.54 36.53
C ARG A 11 -13.69 -23.40 36.31
N THR A 12 -14.81 -22.76 35.96
CA THR A 12 -15.99 -23.42 35.38
C THR A 12 -16.07 -23.08 33.88
N PRO A 13 -16.30 -24.06 32.99
CA PRO A 13 -16.42 -23.83 31.55
C PRO A 13 -17.87 -23.52 31.14
N HIS A 14 -18.07 -22.46 30.35
CA HIS A 14 -19.35 -22.18 29.70
C HIS A 14 -19.50 -22.98 28.40
N ALA A 15 -20.54 -23.80 28.36
CA ALA A 15 -20.96 -24.59 27.22
C ALA A 15 -21.72 -23.74 26.19
N HIS A 16 -21.44 -23.97 24.90
CA HIS A 16 -22.21 -23.50 23.76
C HIS A 16 -23.44 -24.38 23.52
N PRO A 17 -24.63 -23.82 23.24
CA PRO A 17 -25.73 -24.59 22.69
C PRO A 17 -25.71 -24.56 21.15
N SER A 18 -25.61 -25.74 20.58
CA SER A 18 -25.95 -26.11 19.21
C SER A 18 -27.47 -26.08 18.98
N GLY A 19 -27.90 -25.46 17.88
CA GLY A 19 -29.29 -25.49 17.39
C GLY A 19 -29.31 -25.56 15.86
N SER A 20 -29.74 -26.71 15.34
CA SER A 20 -29.97 -27.01 13.93
C SER A 20 -31.45 -26.80 13.55
N VAL A 21 -31.77 -27.08 12.27
CA VAL A 21 -33.09 -27.32 11.63
C VAL A 21 -33.79 -26.05 11.04
N PRO A 22 -34.55 -26.12 9.93
CA PRO A 22 -34.23 -26.59 8.57
C PRO A 22 -34.63 -25.57 7.45
N ALA A 23 -34.42 -25.97 6.19
CA ALA A 23 -35.00 -25.36 4.99
C ALA A 23 -36.51 -25.61 4.86
N ASP A 24 -37.27 -24.67 4.26
CA ASP A 24 -38.12 -24.96 3.09
C ASP A 24 -38.76 -23.70 2.44
N THR A 25 -39.08 -23.86 1.15
CA THR A 25 -40.14 -23.23 0.33
C THR A 25 -40.09 -21.77 -0.15
N ALA A 26 -40.01 -21.66 -1.49
CA ALA A 26 -40.58 -20.59 -2.32
C ALA A 26 -42.13 -20.60 -2.29
N PRO A 27 -42.81 -19.56 -2.81
CA PRO A 27 -43.42 -19.75 -4.13
C PRO A 27 -43.48 -18.49 -5.04
N SER A 28 -43.60 -18.76 -6.36
CA SER A 28 -44.38 -18.11 -7.44
C SER A 28 -44.73 -16.60 -7.39
N GLY A 29 -44.76 -15.84 -8.48
CA GLY A 29 -44.68 -16.15 -9.91
C GLY A 29 -45.03 -14.95 -10.81
N SER A 30 -44.99 -15.22 -12.13
CA SER A 30 -45.58 -14.48 -13.29
C SER A 30 -45.18 -13.00 -13.49
N GLY A 31 -44.52 -12.60 -14.58
CA GLY A 31 -45.02 -12.59 -15.98
C GLY A 31 -45.83 -11.30 -16.21
N ARG A 32 -45.68 -10.45 -17.24
CA ARG A 32 -45.31 -10.55 -18.66
C ARG A 32 -45.05 -9.11 -19.18
N SER A 33 -44.06 -8.88 -20.04
CA SER A 33 -44.17 -8.62 -21.50
C SER A 33 -44.97 -7.38 -21.94
N GLY A 34 -44.31 -6.51 -22.68
CA GLY A 34 -44.91 -5.53 -23.59
C GLY A 34 -43.89 -5.07 -24.63
N ALA A 35 -43.94 -5.66 -25.81
CA ALA A 35 -43.19 -5.26 -27.00
C ALA A 35 -44.03 -4.30 -27.85
N ALA A 36 -43.39 -3.38 -28.57
CA ALA A 36 -43.59 -3.07 -30.00
C ALA A 36 -43.17 -1.63 -30.35
N ASP A 37 -42.17 -1.53 -31.22
CA ASP A 37 -41.97 -0.50 -32.26
C ASP A 37 -43.09 -0.61 -33.33
N PRO A 38 -43.34 0.35 -34.27
CA PRO A 38 -42.29 1.01 -35.06
C PRO A 38 -42.57 2.43 -35.66
N SER A 39 -41.52 2.93 -36.33
CA SER A 39 -41.52 3.73 -37.58
C SER A 39 -41.68 5.26 -37.52
N GLY A 40 -40.72 5.96 -38.14
CA GLY A 40 -40.80 7.37 -38.52
C GLY A 40 -39.50 7.90 -39.12
N ALA A 41 -39.49 8.09 -40.43
CA ALA A 41 -38.34 8.40 -41.29
C ALA A 41 -37.84 9.86 -41.26
N ALA A 42 -36.63 10.06 -41.82
CA ALA A 42 -36.18 11.14 -42.71
C ALA A 42 -34.90 11.90 -42.28
N ALA A 43 -33.84 11.70 -43.09
CA ALA A 43 -32.76 12.66 -43.38
C ALA A 43 -33.16 13.44 -44.68
N PRO A 44 -32.41 14.42 -45.28
CA PRO A 44 -30.95 14.65 -45.19
C PRO A 44 -30.45 16.14 -45.34
N GLY A 45 -29.12 16.31 -45.39
CA GLY A 45 -28.41 17.47 -45.99
C GLY A 45 -27.63 18.32 -44.96
N GLY A 46 -26.37 18.73 -45.14
CA GLY A 46 -25.41 18.60 -46.23
C GLY A 46 -24.04 19.15 -45.74
N VAL A 47 -22.96 18.78 -46.43
CA VAL A 47 -21.59 19.33 -46.28
C VAL A 47 -21.39 20.38 -47.40
N PRO A 48 -20.46 21.35 -47.27
CA PRO A 48 -19.16 21.14 -47.92
C PRO A 48 -17.93 21.72 -47.20
N GLU A 49 -16.78 21.28 -47.69
CA GLU A 49 -15.38 21.51 -47.32
C GLU A 49 -14.90 22.98 -47.29
N ALA A 50 -13.82 23.21 -46.53
CA ALA A 50 -12.78 24.17 -46.91
C ALA A 50 -11.38 23.66 -46.50
N ARG A 51 -10.44 23.81 -47.45
CA ARG A 51 -9.03 23.36 -47.46
C ARG A 51 -8.11 24.28 -46.62
N GLY A 52 -6.95 23.75 -46.21
CA GLY A 52 -5.91 24.38 -45.37
C GLY A 52 -5.13 25.55 -46.00
N PRO A 53 -4.03 26.04 -45.36
CA PRO A 53 -2.75 25.30 -45.19
C PRO A 53 -2.14 25.40 -43.76
N ALA A 54 -1.49 24.35 -43.24
CA ALA A 54 -0.03 24.08 -43.18
C ALA A 54 0.84 25.16 -42.45
N ASP A 55 1.26 24.88 -41.20
CA ASP A 55 2.68 24.59 -40.81
C ASP A 55 3.00 24.81 -39.30
N ALA A 56 3.95 23.99 -38.82
CA ALA A 56 4.75 24.06 -37.58
C ALA A 56 4.10 23.64 -36.23
N GLU A 57 4.17 22.37 -35.79
CA GLU A 57 5.34 21.65 -35.21
C GLU A 57 5.59 21.94 -33.71
N ARG A 58 5.18 20.99 -32.84
CA ARG A 58 6.03 20.38 -31.79
C ARG A 58 5.31 19.21 -31.12
N LEU A 59 5.76 18.00 -31.44
CA LEU A 59 5.32 16.74 -30.85
C LEU A 59 5.79 16.62 -29.39
N ALA A 60 4.84 16.32 -28.50
CA ALA A 60 5.10 15.61 -27.25
C ALA A 60 4.56 14.17 -27.41
N PRO A 61 5.24 13.12 -26.91
CA PRO A 61 4.83 11.75 -27.15
C PRO A 61 3.54 11.43 -26.38
N SER A 62 2.46 11.17 -27.11
CA SER A 62 1.21 10.69 -26.54
C SER A 62 1.35 9.23 -26.13
N VAL A 63 1.40 8.99 -24.82
CA VAL A 63 1.27 7.66 -24.25
C VAL A 63 -0.14 7.17 -24.57
N ARG A 64 -0.25 6.24 -25.53
CA ARG A 64 -1.49 5.54 -25.84
C ARG A 64 -1.93 4.75 -24.61
N ARG A 65 -2.95 5.24 -23.90
CA ARG A 65 -3.67 4.45 -22.89
C ARG A 65 -4.53 3.41 -23.61
N SER A 66 -4.16 2.13 -23.49
CA SER A 66 -5.02 1.01 -23.89
C SER A 66 -6.25 0.96 -22.97
N PRO A 67 -7.48 0.75 -23.50
CA PRO A 67 -8.66 0.58 -22.67
C PRO A 67 -8.75 -0.88 -22.24
N ALA A 68 -8.09 -1.24 -21.13
CA ALA A 68 -8.31 -2.51 -20.46
C ALA A 68 -9.55 -2.41 -19.55
N GLY A 69 -10.46 -3.37 -19.72
CA GLY A 69 -11.75 -3.62 -19.06
C GLY A 69 -12.12 -2.86 -17.77
N ARG A 70 -13.37 -2.41 -17.73
CA ARG A 70 -14.10 -1.94 -16.54
C ARG A 70 -14.34 -3.11 -15.56
N GLY A 71 -13.29 -3.66 -14.96
CA GLY A 71 -13.37 -4.14 -13.59
C GLY A 71 -13.24 -2.92 -12.68
N ALA A 72 -14.01 -2.84 -11.59
CA ALA A 72 -13.87 -1.72 -10.66
C ALA A 72 -12.40 -1.59 -10.23
N ALA A 73 -11.73 -0.54 -10.71
CA ALA A 73 -10.30 -0.36 -10.46
C ALA A 73 -10.10 -0.23 -8.95
N ARG A 74 -9.30 -1.14 -8.36
CA ARG A 74 -8.98 -1.08 -6.93
C ARG A 74 -8.25 0.22 -6.62
N PRO A 75 -8.57 0.91 -5.52
CA PRO A 75 -7.82 2.08 -5.11
C PRO A 75 -6.34 1.74 -4.97
N ALA A 76 -5.49 2.48 -5.67
CA ALA A 76 -4.04 2.31 -5.66
C ALA A 76 -3.33 3.63 -5.90
N VAL A 77 -2.21 3.84 -5.20
CA VAL A 77 -1.34 4.99 -5.50
C VAL A 77 -0.68 4.78 -6.86
N THR A 78 -0.90 5.72 -7.77
CA THR A 78 -0.36 5.73 -9.13
C THR A 78 0.64 6.85 -9.37
N GLU A 79 0.75 7.79 -8.42
CA GLU A 79 1.76 8.84 -8.45
C GLU A 79 2.16 9.23 -7.03
N LEU A 80 3.45 9.45 -6.81
CA LEU A 80 4.01 10.03 -5.60
C LEU A 80 4.67 11.36 -5.93
N ARG A 81 4.35 12.41 -5.17
CA ARG A 81 4.87 13.77 -5.35
C ARG A 81 5.69 14.18 -4.14
N LEU A 82 6.96 14.50 -4.37
CA LEU A 82 7.90 15.02 -3.37
C LEU A 82 8.23 16.47 -3.75
N SER A 83 7.27 17.35 -3.48
CA SER A 83 7.35 18.77 -3.90
C SER A 83 8.50 19.50 -3.21
N ALA A 84 8.72 19.22 -1.92
CA ALA A 84 9.83 19.72 -1.13
C ALA A 84 10.01 18.79 0.06
N PHE A 85 10.84 17.75 -0.06
CA PHE A 85 10.97 16.71 0.98
C PHE A 85 12.38 16.13 1.02
N ALA A 86 13.11 16.40 2.11
CA ALA A 86 14.52 16.10 2.28
C ALA A 86 15.33 16.54 1.04
N GLY A 87 16.03 15.61 0.39
CA GLY A 87 16.79 15.89 -0.85
C GLY A 87 15.92 16.22 -2.08
N HIS A 88 14.64 15.81 -2.10
CA HIS A 88 13.78 15.91 -3.27
C HIS A 88 13.13 17.29 -3.44
N ARG A 89 13.10 17.78 -4.69
CA ARG A 89 12.49 19.06 -5.06
C ARG A 89 11.67 18.93 -6.33
N GLY A 90 10.36 19.11 -6.23
CA GLY A 90 9.45 19.01 -7.37
C GLY A 90 9.44 17.64 -8.04
N ALA A 91 9.84 16.57 -7.33
CA ALA A 91 9.90 15.24 -7.92
C ALA A 91 8.50 14.63 -8.00
N VAL A 92 8.18 14.04 -9.15
CA VAL A 92 6.91 13.36 -9.42
C VAL A 92 7.23 11.99 -10.01
N HIS A 93 6.80 10.94 -9.32
CA HIS A 93 7.09 9.56 -9.68
C HIS A 93 5.79 8.82 -10.00
N ALA A 94 5.62 8.42 -11.26
CA ALA A 94 4.55 7.52 -11.64
C ALA A 94 4.81 6.11 -11.08
N LEU A 95 3.78 5.50 -10.51
CA LEU A 95 3.83 4.16 -9.92
C LEU A 95 3.00 3.19 -10.78
N GLY A 96 3.68 2.24 -11.41
CA GLY A 96 3.08 1.08 -12.07
C GLY A 96 2.83 -0.09 -11.10
N PRO A 97 2.35 -1.23 -11.62
CA PRO A 97 2.17 -2.45 -10.83
C PRO A 97 3.47 -2.91 -10.15
N VAL A 98 4.61 -2.84 -10.85
CA VAL A 98 5.95 -3.02 -10.26
C VAL A 98 6.80 -1.80 -10.64
N THR A 99 7.24 -1.05 -9.64
CA THR A 99 8.06 0.16 -9.80
C THR A 99 9.34 0.03 -8.99
N LEU A 100 10.49 0.17 -9.64
CA LEU A 100 11.80 0.13 -8.99
C LEU A 100 12.47 1.50 -9.09
N PHE A 101 12.83 2.07 -7.94
CA PHE A 101 13.65 3.28 -7.85
C PHE A 101 15.12 2.90 -7.92
N ALA A 102 15.83 3.43 -8.92
CA ALA A 102 17.24 3.20 -9.17
C ALA A 102 18.03 4.52 -9.07
N GLY A 103 19.35 4.42 -8.95
CA GLY A 103 20.26 5.57 -8.89
C GLY A 103 21.38 5.38 -7.88
N PRO A 104 22.39 6.28 -7.85
CA PRO A 104 23.52 6.18 -6.94
C PRO A 104 23.10 6.27 -5.46
N SER A 105 23.99 5.87 -4.56
CA SER A 105 23.80 6.16 -3.13
C SER A 105 23.61 7.66 -2.91
N GLY A 106 22.65 8.03 -2.06
CA GLY A 106 22.29 9.44 -1.86
C GLY A 106 21.24 9.99 -2.84
N SER A 107 20.84 9.28 -3.89
CA SER A 107 19.81 9.74 -4.86
C SER A 107 18.38 9.82 -4.29
N GLY A 108 18.20 9.51 -3.00
CA GLY A 108 16.90 9.62 -2.34
C GLY A 108 15.94 8.43 -2.55
N LYS A 109 16.39 7.26 -3.04
CA LYS A 109 15.54 6.05 -3.19
C LYS A 109 14.79 5.68 -1.91
N SER A 110 15.53 5.55 -0.80
CA SER A 110 14.96 5.24 0.52
C SER A 110 14.04 6.35 1.00
N THR A 111 14.40 7.61 0.77
CA THR A 111 13.57 8.79 1.09
C THR A 111 12.24 8.76 0.34
N THR A 112 12.22 8.34 -0.93
CA THR A 112 11.00 8.18 -1.72
C THR A 112 10.07 7.13 -1.12
N LEU A 113 10.59 5.97 -0.74
CA LEU A 113 9.79 4.93 -0.08
C LEU A 113 9.31 5.36 1.32
N ARG A 114 10.14 6.07 2.08
CA ARG A 114 9.76 6.63 3.39
C ARG A 114 8.61 7.63 3.27
N ALA A 115 8.58 8.45 2.22
CA ALA A 115 7.46 9.37 1.98
C ALA A 115 6.14 8.63 1.70
N TYR A 116 6.21 7.52 0.96
CA TYR A 116 5.03 6.66 0.75
C TYR A 116 4.61 5.99 2.07
N GLU A 117 5.54 5.41 2.82
CA GLU A 117 5.26 4.84 4.15
C GLU A 117 4.60 5.88 5.08
N ALA A 118 5.09 7.13 5.08
CA ALA A 118 4.51 8.20 5.86
C ALA A 118 3.07 8.56 5.45
N LEU A 119 2.77 8.64 4.14
CA LEU A 119 1.40 8.86 3.66
C LEU A 119 0.47 7.70 4.03
N ALA A 120 0.97 6.46 4.02
CA ALA A 120 0.22 5.28 4.43
C ALA A 120 -0.15 5.35 5.92
N ARG A 121 0.81 5.70 6.78
CA ARG A 121 0.60 5.86 8.23
C ARG A 121 -0.34 7.01 8.57
N LEU A 122 -0.17 8.17 7.94
CA LEU A 122 -1.10 9.31 8.09
C LEU A 122 -2.52 8.94 7.63
N GLY A 123 -2.63 8.18 6.54
CA GLY A 123 -3.91 7.66 6.06
C GLY A 123 -4.54 6.64 7.01
N ALA A 124 -3.74 5.90 7.78
CA ALA A 124 -4.20 4.99 8.83
C ALA A 124 -4.66 5.73 10.10
N GLY A 125 -4.32 7.01 10.25
CA GLY A 125 -4.70 7.85 11.38
C GLY A 125 -3.60 8.01 12.43
N ASP A 126 -2.36 7.58 12.15
CA ASP A 126 -1.22 7.84 13.03
C ASP A 126 -1.00 9.36 13.19
N PRO A 127 -0.72 9.84 14.41
CA PRO A 127 -0.42 11.25 14.65
C PRO A 127 0.92 11.65 14.03
N LEU A 128 1.03 12.92 13.68
CA LEU A 128 2.15 13.45 12.89
C LEU A 128 3.53 13.26 13.54
N ASP A 129 3.62 13.32 14.87
CA ASP A 129 4.84 13.13 15.65
C ASP A 129 5.31 11.66 15.66
N GLU A 130 4.39 10.71 15.65
CA GLU A 130 4.73 9.30 15.46
C GLU A 130 5.17 8.99 14.03
N VAL A 131 4.60 9.67 13.04
CA VAL A 131 4.97 9.50 11.62
C VAL A 131 6.33 10.12 11.32
N PHE A 132 6.61 11.31 11.86
CA PHE A 132 7.83 12.06 11.64
C PHE A 132 8.49 12.44 12.97
N PRO A 133 9.08 11.48 13.70
CA PRO A 133 9.79 11.76 14.95
C PRO A 133 10.95 12.75 14.72
N ASP A 134 11.64 12.61 13.59
CA ASP A 134 12.73 13.49 13.16
C ASP A 134 12.27 14.41 12.01
N ALA A 135 11.17 15.15 12.20
CA ALA A 135 10.57 15.98 11.13
C ALA A 135 11.53 17.01 10.50
N ALA A 136 12.55 17.46 11.24
CA ALA A 136 13.58 18.36 10.72
C ALA A 136 14.38 17.74 9.55
N ASP A 137 14.62 16.42 9.58
CA ASP A 137 15.34 15.69 8.52
C ASP A 137 14.52 15.59 7.22
N CYS A 138 13.20 15.80 7.32
CA CYS A 138 12.29 15.84 6.18
C CYS A 138 12.28 17.22 5.50
N VAL A 139 12.81 18.26 6.14
CA VAL A 139 12.90 19.61 5.55
C VAL A 139 14.06 19.66 4.57
N PRO A 140 13.90 20.22 3.36
CA PRO A 140 15.02 20.40 2.45
C PRO A 140 16.16 21.20 3.09
N GLU A 141 17.39 20.71 2.98
CA GLU A 141 18.57 21.27 3.66
C GLU A 141 18.76 22.77 3.39
N ARG A 142 18.57 23.20 2.14
CA ARG A 142 18.70 24.63 1.76
C ARG A 142 17.42 25.45 2.00
N ALA A 143 16.38 24.89 2.61
CA ALA A 143 15.17 25.65 2.94
C ALA A 143 15.50 26.62 4.08
N ARG A 144 15.41 27.92 3.79
CA ARG A 144 15.60 28.97 4.79
C ARG A 144 14.33 29.12 5.63
N PRO A 145 14.46 29.37 6.94
CA PRO A 145 13.31 29.75 7.74
C PRO A 145 12.70 31.05 7.21
N ASP A 146 11.38 31.15 7.32
CA ASP A 146 10.71 32.43 7.06
C ASP A 146 10.94 33.43 8.21
N ALA A 147 10.33 34.62 8.11
CA ALA A 147 10.47 35.67 9.11
C ALA A 147 10.01 35.26 10.52
N GLN A 148 9.20 34.19 10.63
CA GLN A 148 8.69 33.64 11.87
C GLN A 148 9.47 32.38 12.30
N GLY A 149 10.60 32.07 11.65
CA GLY A 149 11.40 30.89 11.96
C GLY A 149 10.83 29.58 11.40
N ARG A 150 9.79 29.62 10.56
CA ARG A 150 9.07 28.42 10.14
C ARG A 150 9.77 27.72 8.98
N ARG A 151 9.86 26.39 9.09
CA ARG A 151 10.36 25.50 8.03
C ARG A 151 9.48 24.26 7.95
N GLY A 152 9.45 23.65 6.78
CA GLY A 152 8.55 22.54 6.51
C GLY A 152 8.81 21.84 5.20
N PHE A 153 7.96 20.86 4.92
CA PHE A 153 8.06 20.00 3.74
C PHE A 153 6.68 19.77 3.12
N ARG A 154 6.69 19.33 1.86
CA ARG A 154 5.49 19.05 1.07
C ARG A 154 5.62 17.72 0.34
N ILE A 155 4.68 16.83 0.64
CA ILE A 155 4.52 15.52 0.02
C ILE A 155 3.07 15.37 -0.46
N GLY A 156 2.85 14.49 -1.43
CA GLY A 156 1.52 14.24 -1.96
C GLY A 156 1.49 12.95 -2.77
N CYS A 157 0.29 12.53 -3.14
CA CYS A 157 0.10 11.38 -4.01
C CYS A 157 -1.16 11.52 -4.87
N THR A 158 -1.23 10.69 -5.91
CA THR A 158 -2.46 10.44 -6.66
C THR A 158 -2.89 9.01 -6.42
N VAL A 159 -4.16 8.83 -6.03
CA VAL A 159 -4.80 7.53 -5.93
C VAL A 159 -5.82 7.39 -7.05
N ASP A 160 -5.62 6.42 -7.93
CA ASP A 160 -6.61 6.01 -8.92
C ASP A 160 -7.52 4.93 -8.34
N GLY A 161 -8.77 4.88 -8.81
CA GLY A 161 -9.78 3.94 -8.34
C GLY A 161 -11.16 4.22 -8.94
N PRO A 162 -12.26 3.77 -8.32
CA PRO A 162 -13.62 3.91 -8.88
C PRO A 162 -14.07 5.37 -9.05
N ALA A 163 -13.58 6.28 -8.20
CA ALA A 163 -13.83 7.71 -8.32
C ALA A 163 -12.98 8.37 -9.43
N GLY A 164 -12.06 7.65 -10.08
CA GLY A 164 -11.03 8.23 -10.95
C GLY A 164 -9.88 8.84 -10.13
N PRO A 165 -8.97 9.60 -10.77
CA PRO A 165 -7.80 10.15 -10.07
C PRO A 165 -8.20 11.12 -8.96
N VAL A 166 -7.71 10.87 -7.74
CA VAL A 166 -7.84 11.73 -6.57
C VAL A 166 -6.45 12.14 -6.12
N HIS A 167 -6.21 13.44 -6.00
CA HIS A 167 -4.90 13.99 -5.61
C HIS A 167 -4.95 14.51 -4.17
N LEU A 168 -3.99 14.09 -3.36
CA LEU A 168 -3.70 14.65 -2.04
C LEU A 168 -2.38 15.42 -2.09
N ASP A 169 -2.40 16.69 -1.69
CA ASP A 169 -1.18 17.45 -1.38
C ASP A 169 -1.19 17.86 0.10
N LEU A 170 -0.09 17.58 0.80
CA LEU A 170 0.08 17.82 2.22
C LEU A 170 1.26 18.77 2.46
N ALA A 171 1.03 19.80 3.26
CA ALA A 171 2.05 20.72 3.73
C ALA A 171 2.20 20.60 5.25
N VAL A 172 3.42 20.25 5.66
CA VAL A 172 3.79 20.06 7.06
C VAL A 172 4.82 21.11 7.44
N GLN A 173 4.57 21.81 8.55
CA GLN A 173 5.57 22.58 9.25
C GLN A 173 6.32 21.65 10.21
N ALA A 174 7.64 21.64 10.15
CA ALA A 174 8.50 20.92 11.08
C ALA A 174 8.98 21.82 12.22
N GLU A 175 9.31 23.08 11.90
CA GLU A 175 9.88 24.05 12.84
C GLU A 175 9.02 25.33 12.87
N PRO A 176 8.85 26.01 14.03
CA PRO A 176 9.38 25.63 15.35
C PRO A 176 8.56 24.54 16.05
N ARG A 177 7.35 24.25 15.56
CA ARG A 177 6.48 23.19 16.08
C ARG A 177 5.96 22.35 14.92
N LEU A 178 6.06 21.03 15.08
CA LEU A 178 5.52 20.05 14.15
C LEU A 178 3.99 20.17 14.07
N ARG A 179 3.46 20.39 12.86
CA ARG A 179 2.01 20.42 12.56
C ARG A 179 1.73 20.41 11.06
N ILE A 180 0.55 19.94 10.68
CA ILE A 180 -0.04 20.12 9.36
C ILE A 180 -0.49 21.58 9.25
N VAL A 181 0.01 22.29 8.23
CA VAL A 181 -0.36 23.69 7.96
C VAL A 181 -1.33 23.84 6.80
N GLY A 182 -1.40 22.81 5.95
CA GLY A 182 -2.35 22.77 4.87
C GLY A 182 -2.44 21.40 4.22
N GLU A 183 -3.63 21.10 3.74
CA GLU A 183 -3.98 19.87 3.06
C GLU A 183 -4.91 20.23 1.91
N ARG A 184 -4.77 19.54 0.79
CA ARG A 184 -5.65 19.71 -0.36
C ARG A 184 -6.01 18.35 -0.96
N LEU A 185 -7.29 18.03 -0.95
CA LEU A 185 -7.87 16.90 -1.69
C LEU A 185 -8.53 17.44 -2.96
N THR A 186 -8.10 16.98 -4.12
CA THR A 186 -8.68 17.40 -5.40
C THR A 186 -9.09 16.23 -6.28
N ARG A 187 -10.12 16.46 -7.10
CA ARG A 187 -10.61 15.51 -8.10
C ARG A 187 -11.11 16.28 -9.30
N ARG A 188 -10.69 15.90 -10.51
CA ARG A 188 -11.11 16.54 -11.78
C ARG A 188 -10.99 18.07 -11.75
N GLY A 189 -9.90 18.59 -11.18
CA GLY A 189 -9.63 20.03 -11.05
C GLY A 189 -10.44 20.74 -9.95
N ARG A 190 -11.37 20.06 -9.26
CA ARG A 190 -12.14 20.61 -8.15
C ARG A 190 -11.45 20.30 -6.82
N THR A 191 -11.39 21.30 -5.94
CA THR A 191 -10.98 21.10 -4.55
C THR A 191 -12.16 20.57 -3.73
N LEU A 192 -11.99 19.39 -3.14
CA LEU A 192 -12.98 18.72 -2.31
C LEU A 192 -12.77 19.00 -0.83
N LEU A 193 -11.51 19.07 -0.39
CA LEU A 193 -11.09 19.52 0.93
C LEU A 193 -9.91 20.48 0.76
N ALA A 194 -9.94 21.57 1.51
CA ALA A 194 -8.78 22.39 1.78
C ALA A 194 -8.67 22.65 3.28
N THR A 195 -7.46 22.54 3.84
CA THR A 195 -7.17 23.02 5.20
C THR A 195 -6.16 24.15 5.16
N ALA A 196 -6.26 25.06 6.11
CA ALA A 196 -5.31 26.15 6.28
C ALA A 196 -5.14 26.50 7.76
N LEU A 197 -3.90 26.68 8.20
CA LEU A 197 -3.60 27.28 9.50
C LEU A 197 -3.97 28.78 9.46
N ARG A 198 -5.02 29.16 10.20
CA ARG A 198 -5.48 30.56 10.31
C ARG A 198 -4.98 31.24 11.57
N ASP A 199 -4.90 30.49 12.66
CA ASP A 199 -4.45 30.96 13.97
C ASP A 199 -3.32 30.05 14.47
N PRO A 200 -2.05 30.48 14.38
CA PRO A 200 -0.90 29.70 14.83
C PRO A 200 -0.90 29.37 16.33
N GLY A 201 -1.67 30.12 17.13
CA GLY A 201 -1.82 29.89 18.57
C GLY A 201 -2.72 28.70 18.90
N ARG A 202 -3.48 28.17 17.94
CA ARG A 202 -4.34 27.00 18.11
C ARG A 202 -3.67 25.73 17.59
N THR A 203 -4.15 24.59 18.08
CA THR A 203 -3.78 23.23 17.63
C THR A 203 -4.79 22.70 16.61
N THR A 204 -5.34 23.60 15.79
CA THR A 204 -6.37 23.27 14.80
C THR A 204 -6.14 24.04 13.52
N VAL A 205 -6.37 23.39 12.39
CA VAL A 205 -6.50 24.04 11.08
C VAL A 205 -7.95 24.28 10.74
N GLN A 206 -8.21 25.35 10.00
CA GLN A 206 -9.53 25.60 9.43
C GLN A 206 -9.70 24.72 8.20
N ALA A 207 -10.63 23.77 8.24
CA ALA A 207 -11.02 22.97 7.09
C ALA A 207 -12.22 23.57 6.37
N GLU A 208 -12.22 23.42 5.05
CA GLU A 208 -13.34 23.73 4.16
C GLU A 208 -13.55 22.55 3.21
N TRP A 209 -14.75 21.95 3.21
CA TRP A 209 -15.08 20.86 2.28
C TRP A 209 -16.31 21.15 1.43
N HIS A 210 -16.29 20.62 0.22
CA HIS A 210 -17.32 20.84 -0.79
C HIS A 210 -18.65 20.18 -0.40
N THR A 211 -19.74 20.89 -0.65
CA THR A 211 -21.10 20.37 -0.38
C THR A 211 -21.97 20.33 -1.62
N ALA A 212 -21.77 21.22 -2.61
CA ALA A 212 -22.73 21.44 -3.70
C ALA A 212 -24.17 21.66 -3.19
N GLY A 213 -24.33 22.26 -2.01
CA GLY A 213 -25.62 22.61 -1.41
C GLY A 213 -25.90 24.11 -1.47
N ALA A 214 -26.88 24.59 -0.69
CA ALA A 214 -27.21 26.02 -0.59
C ALA A 214 -26.02 26.87 -0.13
N THR A 215 -25.20 26.34 0.78
CA THR A 215 -23.84 26.84 1.05
C THR A 215 -22.85 26.02 0.22
N PRO A 216 -21.89 26.64 -0.49
CA PRO A 216 -20.98 25.94 -1.40
C PRO A 216 -19.95 25.06 -0.68
N VAL A 217 -19.64 25.38 0.58
CA VAL A 217 -18.71 24.67 1.45
C VAL A 217 -19.21 24.62 2.89
N THR A 218 -18.78 23.60 3.63
CA THR A 218 -18.87 23.56 5.10
C THR A 218 -17.51 23.87 5.68
N ARG A 219 -17.49 24.63 6.79
CA ARG A 219 -16.29 25.02 7.50
C ARG A 219 -16.30 24.45 8.91
N ALA A 220 -15.20 23.81 9.31
CA ALA A 220 -15.03 23.32 10.68
C ALA A 220 -13.54 23.26 11.06
N PRO A 221 -13.20 23.35 12.35
CA PRO A 221 -11.84 23.07 12.79
C PRO A 221 -11.55 21.56 12.70
N LEU A 222 -10.36 21.23 12.22
CA LEU A 222 -9.75 19.91 12.31
C LEU A 222 -8.45 20.01 13.13
N PRO A 223 -8.06 18.94 13.84
CA PRO A 223 -6.75 18.88 14.50
C PRO A 223 -5.61 19.12 13.51
N ASP A 224 -4.52 19.74 13.97
CA ASP A 224 -3.34 20.05 13.14
C ASP A 224 -2.25 18.97 13.18
N ASP A 225 -2.52 17.80 13.77
CA ASP A 225 -1.62 16.66 13.90
C ASP A 225 -2.15 15.37 13.25
N LEU A 226 -3.35 15.39 12.67
CA LEU A 226 -3.96 14.26 11.97
C LEU A 226 -4.35 14.64 10.54
N LEU A 227 -4.27 13.67 9.62
CA LEU A 227 -4.68 13.87 8.23
C LEU A 227 -6.19 14.18 8.15
N GLY A 228 -6.55 15.38 7.72
CA GLY A 228 -7.93 15.82 7.65
C GLY A 228 -8.78 14.98 6.71
N THR A 229 -8.21 14.49 5.60
CA THR A 229 -8.88 13.56 4.67
C THR A 229 -9.31 12.28 5.38
N ALA A 230 -8.50 11.74 6.29
CA ALA A 230 -8.86 10.52 7.05
C ALA A 230 -10.00 10.76 8.04
N LEU A 231 -10.23 12.02 8.45
CA LEU A 231 -11.32 12.39 9.36
C LEU A 231 -12.65 12.67 8.65
N LEU A 232 -12.65 12.86 7.32
CA LEU A 232 -13.85 13.24 6.57
C LEU A 232 -15.03 12.25 6.72
N PRO A 233 -14.83 10.91 6.69
CA PRO A 233 -15.92 9.95 6.90
C PRO A 233 -16.64 10.12 8.24
N LEU A 234 -15.97 10.67 9.26
CA LEU A 234 -16.53 10.92 10.59
C LEU A 234 -17.17 12.31 10.73
N ARG A 235 -16.94 13.22 9.77
CA ARG A 235 -17.32 14.63 9.86
C ARG A 235 -18.34 15.07 8.80
N VAL A 236 -18.37 14.41 7.65
CA VAL A 236 -19.23 14.78 6.52
C VAL A 236 -20.52 13.98 6.56
N ALA A 237 -21.66 14.68 6.53
CA ALA A 237 -22.97 14.05 6.70
C ALA A 237 -23.46 13.23 5.49
N GLY A 238 -22.86 13.41 4.30
CA GLY A 238 -23.24 12.69 3.08
C GLY A 238 -24.65 13.02 2.54
N LYS A 239 -25.21 14.18 2.88
CA LYS A 239 -26.60 14.55 2.53
C LYS A 239 -26.74 15.19 1.15
N THR A 240 -25.64 15.65 0.57
CA THR A 240 -25.64 16.38 -0.70
C THR A 240 -24.72 15.70 -1.72
N PRO A 241 -24.93 15.91 -3.04
CA PRO A 241 -24.06 15.32 -4.06
C PRO A 241 -22.58 15.69 -3.88
N GLY A 242 -22.27 16.91 -3.47
CA GLY A 242 -20.89 17.34 -3.21
C GLY A 242 -20.30 16.68 -1.95
N GLN A 243 -21.10 16.46 -0.90
CA GLN A 243 -20.66 15.73 0.29
C GLN A 243 -20.38 14.25 -0.04
N LEU A 244 -21.21 13.62 -0.87
CA LEU A 244 -20.97 12.26 -1.35
C LEU A 244 -19.71 12.18 -2.21
N GLU A 245 -19.43 13.20 -3.04
CA GLU A 245 -18.18 13.28 -3.80
C GLU A 245 -16.95 13.42 -2.89
N VAL A 246 -17.04 14.21 -1.82
CA VAL A 246 -15.99 14.33 -0.79
C VAL A 246 -15.73 13.00 -0.11
N LEU A 247 -16.79 12.31 0.35
CA LEU A 247 -16.67 11.01 1.00
C LEU A 247 -16.04 9.96 0.08
N ALA A 248 -16.53 9.83 -1.15
CA ALA A 248 -16.00 8.86 -2.11
C ALA A 248 -14.51 9.10 -2.44
N ALA A 249 -14.09 10.36 -2.56
CA ALA A 249 -12.69 10.69 -2.81
C ALA A 249 -11.81 10.44 -1.58
N ALA A 250 -12.29 10.79 -0.39
CA ALA A 250 -11.58 10.58 0.86
C ALA A 250 -11.38 9.09 1.16
N GLU A 251 -12.45 8.29 1.04
CA GLU A 251 -12.41 6.85 1.20
C GLU A 251 -11.45 6.21 0.21
N GLN A 252 -11.56 6.54 -1.09
CA GLN A 252 -10.64 6.00 -2.10
C GLN A 252 -9.19 6.33 -1.75
N LEU A 253 -8.89 7.58 -1.39
CA LEU A 253 -7.54 8.00 -1.06
C LEU A 253 -7.00 7.19 0.14
N VAL A 254 -7.76 7.14 1.23
CA VAL A 254 -7.40 6.43 2.46
C VAL A 254 -7.18 4.95 2.19
N ILE A 255 -8.08 4.31 1.44
CA ILE A 255 -7.92 2.90 1.05
C ILE A 255 -6.62 2.70 0.26
N GLY A 256 -6.37 3.54 -0.75
CA GLY A 256 -5.20 3.41 -1.61
C GLY A 256 -3.87 3.59 -0.87
N VAL A 257 -3.78 4.51 0.09
CA VAL A 257 -2.53 4.73 0.84
C VAL A 257 -2.32 3.72 1.96
N ARG A 258 -3.38 3.33 2.71
CA ARG A 258 -3.32 2.32 3.79
C ARG A 258 -2.96 0.92 3.29
N SER A 259 -3.11 0.69 1.99
CA SER A 259 -2.76 -0.56 1.31
C SER A 259 -1.25 -0.84 1.26
N ALA A 260 -0.39 0.05 1.74
CA ALA A 260 1.06 -0.14 1.71
C ALA A 260 1.58 -0.95 2.91
N PHE A 261 2.41 -1.96 2.64
CA PHE A 261 3.13 -2.73 3.65
C PHE A 261 4.65 -2.55 3.45
N PRO A 262 5.36 -1.90 4.39
CA PRO A 262 6.81 -1.86 4.38
C PRO A 262 7.38 -3.23 4.76
N CYS A 263 8.18 -3.81 3.88
CA CYS A 263 8.89 -5.07 4.10
C CYS A 263 10.39 -4.83 4.01
N ASP A 264 11.08 -5.11 5.11
CA ASP A 264 12.51 -4.94 5.25
C ASP A 264 13.09 -6.14 6.02
N PRO A 265 13.21 -7.31 5.40
CA PRO A 265 13.64 -8.52 6.11
C PRO A 265 15.02 -8.34 6.74
N ARG A 266 15.14 -8.65 8.03
CA ARG A 266 16.37 -8.52 8.82
C ARG A 266 16.90 -9.91 9.21
N PRO A 267 17.84 -10.50 8.42
CA PRO A 267 18.36 -11.85 8.65
C PRO A 267 18.75 -12.13 10.10
N GLU A 268 19.38 -11.16 10.77
CA GLU A 268 19.77 -11.22 12.17
C GLU A 268 18.60 -11.60 13.10
N GLY A 269 17.40 -11.07 12.87
CA GLY A 269 16.20 -11.35 13.65
C GLY A 269 15.43 -12.59 13.17
N MET A 270 15.72 -13.12 11.99
CA MET A 270 14.97 -14.23 11.36
C MET A 270 15.52 -15.61 11.73
N ARG A 271 16.71 -15.67 12.32
CA ARG A 271 17.45 -16.92 12.55
C ARG A 271 16.97 -17.69 13.79
N ALA A 272 16.49 -16.97 14.79
CA ALA A 272 16.08 -17.56 16.06
C ALA A 272 14.74 -18.30 15.90
N PRO A 273 14.53 -19.42 16.63
CA PRO A 273 13.19 -19.95 16.86
C PRO A 273 12.30 -18.88 17.50
N VAL A 274 11.00 -18.90 17.18
CA VAL A 274 10.05 -17.90 17.65
C VAL A 274 8.88 -18.55 18.36
N LEU A 275 8.30 -17.86 19.33
CA LEU A 275 7.03 -18.29 19.91
C LEU A 275 5.91 -18.11 18.87
N PRO A 276 5.00 -19.08 18.72
CA PRO A 276 3.76 -18.88 17.97
C PRO A 276 2.95 -17.73 18.56
N GLY A 277 2.38 -16.89 17.70
CA GLY A 277 1.53 -15.76 18.06
C GLY A 277 0.40 -15.59 17.03
N GLU A 278 0.12 -14.35 16.62
CA GLU A 278 -0.97 -14.03 15.69
C GLU A 278 -0.74 -14.51 14.25
N GLY A 279 0.47 -14.96 13.91
CA GLY A 279 0.84 -15.42 12.59
C GLY A 279 0.74 -14.34 11.52
N ARG A 280 1.06 -13.08 11.88
CA ARG A 280 1.14 -11.94 10.96
C ARG A 280 2.59 -11.50 10.76
N LEU A 281 3.06 -11.49 9.52
CA LEU A 281 4.44 -11.15 9.17
C LEU A 281 4.73 -9.68 9.49
N ARG A 282 5.73 -9.45 10.32
CA ARG A 282 6.18 -8.11 10.71
C ARG A 282 7.08 -7.50 9.64
N ARG A 283 7.22 -6.16 9.64
CA ARG A 283 8.12 -5.40 8.74
C ARG A 283 9.52 -6.02 8.61
N GLY A 284 10.14 -6.36 9.74
CA GLY A 284 11.48 -6.96 9.81
C GLY A 284 11.56 -8.46 9.49
N CYS A 285 10.41 -9.11 9.30
CA CYS A 285 10.24 -10.55 9.07
C CYS A 285 10.86 -11.48 10.13
N ALA A 286 11.19 -10.98 11.34
CA ALA A 286 11.77 -11.77 12.42
C ALA A 286 10.92 -13.00 12.80
N ASN A 287 9.60 -12.92 12.60
CA ASN A 287 8.68 -14.03 12.84
C ASN A 287 8.39 -14.89 11.59
N LEU A 288 9.31 -14.95 10.62
CA LEU A 288 9.15 -15.74 9.40
C LEU A 288 8.77 -17.21 9.70
N ALA A 289 9.42 -17.84 10.68
CA ALA A 289 9.15 -19.24 11.04
C ALA A 289 7.71 -19.48 11.51
N GLU A 290 7.15 -18.56 12.29
CA GLU A 290 5.75 -18.58 12.73
C GLU A 290 4.79 -18.47 11.54
N VAL A 291 5.04 -17.52 10.63
CA VAL A 291 4.16 -17.29 9.48
C VAL A 291 4.22 -18.46 8.49
N LEU A 292 5.39 -19.08 8.32
CA LEU A 292 5.55 -20.30 7.53
C LEU A 292 4.76 -21.47 8.15
N HIS A 293 4.80 -21.62 9.47
CA HIS A 293 4.03 -22.64 10.19
C HIS A 293 2.54 -22.49 9.93
N ARG A 294 2.02 -21.28 10.11
CA ARG A 294 0.63 -20.97 9.81
C ARG A 294 0.28 -21.19 8.34
N THR A 295 1.13 -20.73 7.42
CA THR A 295 0.88 -20.84 5.97
C THR A 295 0.84 -22.29 5.51
N HIS A 296 1.69 -23.14 6.08
CA HIS A 296 1.69 -24.59 5.83
C HIS A 296 0.33 -25.21 6.19
N THR A 297 -0.25 -24.84 7.33
CA THR A 297 -1.53 -25.38 7.81
C THR A 297 -2.74 -24.75 7.13
N ASP A 298 -2.77 -23.42 7.03
CA ASP A 298 -3.95 -22.67 6.59
C ASP A 298 -4.09 -22.60 5.06
N CYS A 299 -2.98 -22.71 4.30
CA CYS A 299 -3.01 -22.53 2.84
C CYS A 299 -1.96 -23.39 2.11
N PRO A 300 -2.22 -24.71 1.94
CA PRO A 300 -1.27 -25.63 1.30
C PRO A 300 -0.82 -25.20 -0.10
N ARG A 301 -1.71 -24.59 -0.90
CA ARG A 301 -1.37 -24.07 -2.25
C ARG A 301 -0.32 -22.96 -2.18
N ARG A 302 -0.45 -22.03 -1.23
CA ARG A 302 0.52 -20.95 -1.04
C ARG A 302 1.84 -21.51 -0.55
N HIS A 303 1.79 -22.45 0.38
CA HIS A 303 2.96 -23.15 0.89
C HIS A 303 3.73 -23.87 -0.24
N GLN A 304 3.04 -24.63 -1.10
CA GLN A 304 3.65 -25.29 -2.26
C GLN A 304 4.27 -24.29 -3.25
N ARG A 305 3.60 -23.17 -3.51
CA ARG A 305 4.16 -22.12 -4.38
C ARG A 305 5.42 -21.51 -3.78
N LEU A 306 5.44 -21.27 -2.46
CA LEU A 306 6.63 -20.79 -1.77
C LEU A 306 7.77 -21.82 -1.77
N ALA A 307 7.47 -23.11 -1.61
CA ALA A 307 8.46 -24.18 -1.74
C ALA A 307 9.08 -24.24 -3.15
N ALA A 308 8.28 -24.05 -4.20
CA ALA A 308 8.78 -23.96 -5.57
C ALA A 308 9.71 -22.74 -5.75
N VAL A 309 9.31 -21.57 -5.23
CA VAL A 309 10.15 -20.36 -5.23
C VAL A 309 11.45 -20.58 -4.44
N ALA A 310 11.39 -21.29 -3.30
CA ALA A 310 12.57 -21.66 -2.53
C ALA A 310 13.53 -22.55 -3.34
N GLY A 311 13.03 -23.54 -4.08
CA GLY A 311 13.87 -24.35 -4.98
C GLY A 311 14.48 -23.56 -6.14
N ALA A 312 13.79 -22.51 -6.59
CA ALA A 312 14.27 -21.62 -7.64
C ALA A 312 15.34 -20.63 -7.17
N GLY A 313 15.46 -20.30 -5.87
CA GLY A 313 16.39 -19.26 -5.40
C GLY A 313 17.34 -19.64 -4.25
N CYS A 314 17.09 -20.73 -3.53
CA CYS A 314 18.01 -21.20 -2.49
C CYS A 314 19.12 -22.09 -3.07
N ALA A 315 20.23 -22.20 -2.34
CA ALA A 315 21.38 -22.98 -2.75
C ALA A 315 21.12 -24.48 -2.58
N GLY A 316 21.50 -25.28 -3.57
CA GLY A 316 21.35 -26.75 -3.55
C GLY A 316 19.89 -27.23 -3.75
N PRO A 317 19.67 -28.54 -3.74
CA PRO A 317 18.35 -29.12 -3.97
C PRO A 317 17.41 -28.85 -2.79
N VAL A 318 16.27 -28.23 -3.09
CA VAL A 318 15.18 -27.98 -2.14
C VAL A 318 13.99 -28.83 -2.55
N ALA A 319 13.52 -29.66 -1.63
CA ALA A 319 12.31 -30.46 -1.80
C ALA A 319 11.06 -29.76 -1.23
N GLY A 320 11.25 -28.84 -0.29
CA GLY A 320 10.15 -28.20 0.41
C GLY A 320 10.60 -27.18 1.47
N LEU A 321 9.61 -26.65 2.17
CA LEU A 321 9.78 -25.85 3.38
C LEU A 321 9.03 -26.57 4.50
N GLY A 322 9.69 -26.81 5.63
CA GLY A 322 9.09 -27.49 6.77
C GLY A 322 9.05 -26.58 7.99
N VAL A 323 8.31 -27.00 9.01
CA VAL A 323 8.37 -26.41 10.34
C VAL A 323 8.56 -27.49 11.40
N GLN A 324 9.38 -27.18 12.39
CA GLN A 324 9.62 -28.01 13.56
C GLN A 324 9.17 -27.25 14.81
N GLU A 325 8.33 -27.88 15.61
CA GLU A 325 8.06 -27.46 16.98
C GLU A 325 9.21 -27.94 17.88
N LEU A 326 9.67 -27.06 18.77
CA LEU A 326 10.74 -27.32 19.72
C LEU A 326 10.16 -27.53 21.13
N PRO A 327 10.86 -28.24 22.03
CA PRO A 327 10.38 -28.57 23.37
C PRO A 327 9.94 -27.35 24.20
N GLU A 328 10.51 -26.18 23.94
CA GLU A 328 10.21 -24.92 24.63
C GLU A 328 8.94 -24.23 24.10
N GLY A 329 8.16 -24.89 23.24
CA GLY A 329 6.96 -24.33 22.60
C GLY A 329 7.27 -23.30 21.51
N THR A 330 8.54 -23.20 21.09
CA THR A 330 8.95 -22.35 19.96
C THR A 330 8.87 -23.12 18.65
N VAL A 331 8.68 -22.40 17.55
CA VAL A 331 8.69 -22.94 16.20
C VAL A 331 9.92 -22.47 15.44
N ARG A 332 10.47 -23.38 14.65
CA ARG A 332 11.59 -23.13 13.75
C ARG A 332 11.25 -23.66 12.36
N ALA A 333 11.42 -22.82 11.36
CA ALA A 333 11.30 -23.24 9.98
C ALA A 333 12.58 -23.90 9.48
N VAL A 334 12.42 -24.85 8.55
CA VAL A 334 13.51 -25.59 7.92
C VAL A 334 13.33 -25.59 6.40
N LEU A 335 14.44 -25.60 5.69
CA LEU A 335 14.50 -25.85 4.25
C LEU A 335 14.70 -27.36 4.05
N GLU A 336 13.69 -28.02 3.51
CA GLU A 336 13.74 -29.47 3.28
C GLU A 336 14.65 -29.73 2.07
N ARG A 337 15.68 -30.54 2.28
CA ARG A 337 16.68 -30.86 1.25
C ARG A 337 16.23 -32.09 0.46
N GLY A 338 16.51 -32.09 -0.83
CA GLY A 338 16.24 -33.27 -1.67
C GLY A 338 17.10 -34.48 -1.28
N GLY A 339 16.57 -35.69 -1.52
CA GLY A 339 17.28 -36.95 -1.27
C GLY A 339 17.32 -37.32 0.22
N ARG A 340 18.46 -37.85 0.71
CA ARG A 340 18.66 -38.28 2.11
C ARG A 340 19.35 -37.21 2.98
N LEU A 341 19.42 -35.97 2.48
CA LEU A 341 20.06 -34.87 3.20
C LEU A 341 19.16 -34.36 4.33
N PRO A 342 19.71 -34.01 5.51
CA PRO A 342 18.92 -33.46 6.59
C PRO A 342 18.35 -32.09 6.22
N ALA A 343 17.14 -31.81 6.69
CA ALA A 343 16.54 -30.48 6.57
C ALA A 343 17.45 -29.43 7.21
N THR A 344 17.60 -28.28 6.55
CA THR A 344 18.48 -27.20 7.00
C THR A 344 17.65 -26.15 7.74
N PRO A 345 17.90 -25.89 9.04
CA PRO A 345 17.23 -24.80 9.74
C PRO A 345 17.44 -23.47 9.05
N LEU A 346 16.39 -22.64 8.98
CA LEU A 346 16.50 -21.28 8.39
C LEU A 346 17.60 -20.45 9.08
N GLY A 347 17.80 -20.67 10.38
CA GLY A 347 18.90 -20.07 11.15
C GLY A 347 20.31 -20.31 10.60
N ARG A 348 20.50 -21.31 9.73
CA ARG A 348 21.78 -21.64 9.08
C ARG A 348 21.90 -21.16 7.63
N LEU A 349 20.84 -20.58 7.06
CA LEU A 349 20.87 -20.06 5.68
C LEU A 349 21.68 -18.78 5.57
N ALA A 350 22.12 -18.44 4.36
CA ALA A 350 22.76 -17.15 4.11
C ALA A 350 21.75 -16.00 4.23
N ASP A 351 22.24 -14.78 4.46
CA ASP A 351 21.40 -13.58 4.56
C ASP A 351 20.56 -13.36 3.30
N GLY A 352 21.12 -13.60 2.12
CA GLY A 352 20.43 -13.51 0.84
C GLY A 352 19.25 -14.48 0.72
N GLU A 353 19.44 -15.74 1.13
CA GLU A 353 18.37 -16.76 1.13
C GLU A 353 17.24 -16.39 2.10
N LEU A 354 17.57 -15.88 3.29
CA LEU A 354 16.56 -15.41 4.26
C LEU A 354 15.75 -14.25 3.69
N ARG A 355 16.41 -13.23 3.15
CA ARG A 355 15.74 -12.08 2.54
C ARG A 355 14.87 -12.49 1.35
N TYR A 356 15.40 -13.35 0.47
CA TYR A 356 14.67 -13.88 -0.67
C TYR A 356 13.38 -14.60 -0.24
N LEU A 357 13.45 -15.51 0.73
CA LEU A 357 12.27 -16.25 1.23
C LEU A 357 11.24 -15.32 1.88
N ALA A 358 11.67 -14.32 2.63
CA ALA A 358 10.76 -13.37 3.26
C ALA A 358 10.04 -12.46 2.24
N LEU A 359 10.76 -11.96 1.24
CA LEU A 359 10.17 -11.15 0.16
C LEU A 359 9.22 -11.99 -0.68
N ALA A 360 9.60 -13.23 -1.03
CA ALA A 360 8.75 -14.17 -1.74
C ALA A 360 7.48 -14.52 -0.97
N LEU A 361 7.57 -14.80 0.33
CA LEU A 361 6.41 -15.04 1.18
C LEU A 361 5.49 -13.83 1.16
N THR A 362 6.04 -12.62 1.33
CA THR A 362 5.26 -11.37 1.36
C THR A 362 4.48 -11.19 0.05
N LEU A 363 5.13 -11.41 -1.10
CA LEU A 363 4.50 -11.34 -2.42
C LEU A 363 3.42 -12.42 -2.62
N LEU A 364 3.59 -13.60 -2.03
CA LEU A 364 2.62 -14.70 -2.12
C LEU A 364 1.46 -14.60 -1.12
N THR A 365 1.54 -13.66 -0.19
CA THR A 365 0.54 -13.45 0.86
C THR A 365 -0.27 -12.17 0.63
N GLY A 366 -1.57 -12.24 0.94
CA GLY A 366 -2.42 -11.06 1.00
C GLY A 366 -2.30 -10.33 2.35
N PRO A 367 -2.98 -9.17 2.50
CA PRO A 367 -2.95 -8.35 3.71
C PRO A 367 -3.35 -9.13 4.98
N GLY A 368 -4.12 -10.21 4.84
CA GLY A 368 -4.51 -11.06 5.95
C GLY A 368 -3.38 -11.75 6.72
N VAL A 369 -2.21 -11.90 6.10
CA VAL A 369 -1.03 -12.57 6.70
C VAL A 369 0.03 -11.55 7.10
N LEU A 370 -0.17 -10.25 6.84
CA LEU A 370 0.78 -9.20 7.12
C LEU A 370 0.37 -8.42 8.37
N ALA A 371 1.35 -7.96 9.14
CA ALA A 371 1.12 -7.11 10.32
C ALA A 371 0.83 -5.67 9.87
N MET A 372 -0.35 -5.50 9.28
CA MET A 372 -0.91 -4.23 8.85
C MET A 372 -2.39 -4.16 9.24
N ASP A 373 -2.91 -2.95 9.36
CA ASP A 373 -4.33 -2.74 9.57
C ASP A 373 -5.09 -3.15 8.33
N ARG A 374 -5.96 -4.14 8.51
CA ARG A 374 -6.88 -4.53 7.45
C ARG A 374 -7.93 -3.46 7.30
N ILE A 375 -8.28 -3.16 6.06
CA ILE A 375 -9.40 -2.29 5.74
C ILE A 375 -10.66 -3.16 5.77
N ALA A 376 -11.07 -3.56 6.97
CA ALA A 376 -12.16 -4.52 7.18
C ALA A 376 -13.50 -4.03 6.60
N GLU A 377 -13.63 -2.72 6.41
CA GLU A 377 -14.79 -2.07 5.81
C GLU A 377 -14.90 -2.31 4.29
N VAL A 378 -13.82 -2.79 3.65
CA VAL A 378 -13.74 -3.03 2.20
C VAL A 378 -13.62 -4.52 1.92
N PRO A 379 -14.42 -5.11 1.00
CA PRO A 379 -14.28 -6.50 0.63
C PRO A 379 -12.85 -6.82 0.14
N ASP A 380 -12.30 -7.96 0.54
CA ASP A 380 -10.94 -8.39 0.17
C ASP A 380 -10.69 -8.34 -1.35
N ALA A 381 -11.72 -8.63 -2.15
CA ALA A 381 -11.66 -8.58 -3.61
C ALA A 381 -11.43 -7.18 -4.19
N MET A 382 -11.63 -6.13 -3.40
CA MET A 382 -11.46 -4.71 -3.78
C MET A 382 -10.21 -4.08 -3.16
N GLN A 383 -9.54 -4.78 -2.24
CA GLN A 383 -8.29 -4.32 -1.64
C GLN A 383 -7.12 -4.61 -2.59
N SER A 384 -6.22 -3.64 -2.77
CA SER A 384 -4.90 -3.88 -3.34
C SER A 384 -3.88 -3.88 -2.20
N LEU A 385 -2.77 -4.60 -2.35
CA LEU A 385 -1.62 -4.51 -1.44
C LEU A 385 -0.47 -3.86 -2.20
N THR A 386 0.24 -2.91 -1.60
CA THR A 386 1.49 -2.38 -2.15
C THR A 386 2.66 -2.72 -1.24
N LEU A 387 3.57 -3.56 -1.73
CA LEU A 387 4.81 -3.89 -1.05
C LEU A 387 5.81 -2.75 -1.21
N LEU A 388 6.27 -2.17 -0.10
CA LEU A 388 7.38 -1.22 -0.08
C LEU A 388 8.66 -1.93 0.36
N ALA A 389 9.66 -2.06 -0.52
CA ALA A 389 10.90 -2.78 -0.21
C ALA A 389 12.13 -1.89 -0.42
N ASP A 390 12.76 -1.45 0.67
CA ASP A 390 13.98 -0.64 0.62
C ASP A 390 15.24 -1.53 0.51
N GLY A 391 15.85 -1.51 -0.68
CA GLY A 391 16.94 -2.42 -1.04
C GLY A 391 16.44 -3.83 -1.29
N LEU A 392 15.51 -4.01 -2.24
CA LEU A 392 14.95 -5.31 -2.62
C LEU A 392 16.03 -6.34 -2.96
N ASP A 393 17.11 -5.89 -3.59
CA ASP A 393 18.24 -6.69 -4.05
C ASP A 393 19.39 -6.79 -3.03
N ARG A 394 19.29 -6.13 -1.87
CA ARG A 394 20.34 -6.13 -0.85
C ARG A 394 20.65 -7.56 -0.40
N GLY A 395 21.90 -7.98 -0.63
CA GLY A 395 22.40 -9.30 -0.23
C GLY A 395 21.89 -10.47 -1.07
N LEU A 396 21.07 -10.23 -2.09
CA LEU A 396 20.60 -11.27 -3.02
C LEU A 396 21.60 -11.46 -4.15
N ASP A 397 21.75 -12.69 -4.64
CA ASP A 397 22.48 -12.94 -5.87
C ASP A 397 21.61 -12.66 -7.12
N GLY A 398 22.24 -12.66 -8.30
CA GLY A 398 21.52 -12.35 -9.54
C GLY A 398 20.42 -13.36 -9.89
N ARG A 399 20.51 -14.62 -9.45
CA ARG A 399 19.45 -15.62 -9.67
C ARG A 399 18.25 -15.28 -8.81
N GLN A 400 18.46 -15.05 -7.52
CA GLN A 400 17.42 -14.66 -6.56
C GLN A 400 16.70 -13.37 -6.99
N VAL A 401 17.45 -12.37 -7.46
CA VAL A 401 16.86 -11.12 -7.97
C VAL A 401 15.95 -11.38 -9.16
N ARG A 402 16.39 -12.17 -10.16
CA ARG A 402 15.55 -12.48 -11.33
C ARG A 402 14.28 -13.22 -10.95
N GLU A 403 14.39 -14.29 -10.16
CA GLU A 403 13.22 -15.05 -9.70
C GLU A 403 12.24 -14.17 -8.92
N LEU A 404 12.75 -13.25 -8.11
CA LEU A 404 11.91 -12.33 -7.35
C LEU A 404 11.22 -11.28 -8.23
N LEU A 405 11.91 -10.75 -9.25
CA LEU A 405 11.33 -9.83 -10.22
C LEU A 405 10.25 -10.50 -11.07
N ASP A 406 10.51 -11.73 -11.53
CA ASP A 406 9.54 -12.52 -12.30
C ASP A 406 8.32 -12.88 -11.45
N LEU A 407 8.53 -13.24 -10.17
CA LEU A 407 7.45 -13.45 -9.21
C LEU A 407 6.63 -12.17 -9.00
N ALA A 408 7.29 -11.04 -8.77
CA ALA A 408 6.63 -9.75 -8.57
C ALA A 408 5.81 -9.34 -9.79
N ALA A 409 6.37 -9.43 -10.99
CA ALA A 409 5.67 -9.12 -12.24
C ALA A 409 4.48 -10.06 -12.46
N GLY A 410 4.66 -11.36 -12.24
CA GLY A 410 3.60 -12.36 -12.39
C GLY A 410 2.43 -12.13 -11.44
N ILE A 411 2.69 -11.82 -10.16
CA ILE A 411 1.61 -11.56 -9.20
C ILE A 411 0.98 -10.18 -9.41
N ALA A 412 1.77 -9.19 -9.80
CA ALA A 412 1.25 -7.85 -10.09
C ALA A 412 0.36 -7.81 -11.34
N ALA A 413 0.56 -8.74 -12.28
CA ALA A 413 -0.31 -8.90 -13.45
C ALA A 413 -1.77 -9.23 -13.05
N ASP A 414 -1.98 -9.92 -11.92
CA ASP A 414 -3.32 -10.21 -11.39
C ASP A 414 -3.98 -8.97 -10.73
N GLY A 415 -3.25 -7.86 -10.55
CA GLY A 415 -3.76 -6.59 -10.04
C GLY A 415 -4.10 -6.58 -8.54
N HIS A 416 -3.76 -7.64 -7.81
CA HIS A 416 -3.96 -7.75 -6.35
C HIS A 416 -2.80 -7.15 -5.55
N ILE A 417 -1.59 -7.21 -6.09
CA ILE A 417 -0.39 -6.75 -5.43
C ILE A 417 0.36 -5.79 -6.35
N ARG A 418 0.95 -4.77 -5.75
CA ARG A 418 1.83 -3.81 -6.37
C ARG A 418 3.14 -3.80 -5.61
N VAL A 419 4.22 -3.37 -6.26
CA VAL A 419 5.54 -3.27 -5.65
C VAL A 419 6.12 -1.90 -5.95
N ALA A 420 6.60 -1.23 -4.91
CA ALA A 420 7.47 -0.06 -5.02
C ALA A 420 8.75 -0.36 -4.24
N ALA A 421 9.90 -0.41 -4.91
CA ALA A 421 11.13 -0.88 -4.29
C ALA A 421 12.35 -0.06 -4.68
N ALA A 422 13.32 0.06 -3.78
CA ALA A 422 14.62 0.63 -4.07
C ALA A 422 15.59 -0.49 -4.46
N VAL A 423 16.37 -0.27 -5.51
CA VAL A 423 17.33 -1.25 -6.04
C VAL A 423 18.68 -0.62 -6.38
N GLY A 424 19.71 -1.44 -6.44
CA GLY A 424 21.01 -1.08 -6.99
C GLY A 424 21.03 -1.03 -8.52
N GLU A 425 22.10 -0.46 -9.07
CA GLU A 425 22.26 -0.22 -10.51
C GLU A 425 22.25 -1.50 -11.35
N ARG A 426 22.86 -2.58 -10.84
CA ARG A 426 22.86 -3.89 -11.51
C ARG A 426 21.44 -4.42 -11.70
N THR A 427 20.66 -4.44 -10.63
CA THR A 427 19.27 -4.90 -10.64
C THR A 427 18.40 -4.02 -11.53
N ALA A 428 18.62 -2.71 -11.53
CA ALA A 428 17.94 -1.80 -12.44
C ALA A 428 18.18 -2.16 -13.91
N GLY A 429 19.42 -2.50 -14.29
CA GLY A 429 19.76 -2.95 -15.64
C GLY A 429 19.11 -4.27 -16.05
N GLU A 430 18.93 -5.19 -15.10
CA GLU A 430 18.17 -6.43 -15.32
C GLU A 430 16.67 -6.15 -15.45
N ALA A 431 16.10 -5.37 -14.53
CA ALA A 431 14.68 -5.04 -14.46
C ALA A 431 14.15 -4.29 -15.70
N ARG A 432 14.97 -3.47 -16.35
CA ARG A 432 14.60 -2.81 -17.62
C ARG A 432 14.25 -3.81 -18.74
N ARG A 433 14.69 -5.06 -18.62
CA ARG A 433 14.38 -6.15 -19.59
C ARG A 433 13.22 -7.04 -19.13
N THR A 434 12.69 -6.83 -17.93
CA THR A 434 11.59 -7.63 -17.38
C THR A 434 10.24 -6.98 -17.75
N PRO A 435 9.37 -7.65 -18.52
CA PRO A 435 8.04 -7.13 -18.83
C PRO A 435 7.22 -6.87 -17.57
N GLY A 436 6.46 -5.76 -17.56
CA GLY A 436 5.63 -5.38 -16.40
C GLY A 436 6.36 -4.67 -15.27
N VAL A 437 7.70 -4.51 -15.37
CA VAL A 437 8.51 -3.75 -14.41
C VAL A 437 8.85 -2.37 -14.97
N THR A 438 8.62 -1.34 -14.17
CA THR A 438 8.99 0.04 -14.48
C THR A 438 10.18 0.44 -13.62
N VAL A 439 11.22 1.02 -14.23
CA VAL A 439 12.38 1.57 -13.52
C VAL A 439 12.31 3.09 -13.55
N VAL A 440 12.41 3.72 -12.38
CA VAL A 440 12.48 5.17 -12.20
C VAL A 440 13.89 5.52 -11.76
N ASP A 441 14.64 6.16 -12.66
CA ASP A 441 16.00 6.61 -12.39
C ASP A 441 15.97 7.93 -11.59
N LEU A 442 16.56 7.90 -10.40
CA LEU A 442 16.72 9.06 -9.53
C LEU A 442 18.14 9.62 -9.69
N THR A 443 18.20 10.88 -10.09
CA THR A 443 19.41 11.70 -10.07
C THR A 443 19.34 12.59 -8.83
N GLY A 444 20.38 12.54 -7.99
CA GLY A 444 20.43 13.25 -6.70
C GLY A 444 20.52 14.77 -6.82
#